data_AF-A0AAJ1TJ13-F1
#
_entry.id   AF-A0AAJ1TJ13-F1
#
_cell.length_a   1.000
_cell.length_b   1.000
_cell.length_c   1.000
_cell.angle_alpha   90.00
_cell.angle_beta   90.00
_cell.angle_gamma   90.00
#
_symmetry.space_group_name_H-M   'P 1'
#
loop_
_entity.id
_entity.type
_entity.pdbx_description
1 polymer ?
#
loop_
_entity_poly.entity_id
_entity_poly.type
_entity_poly.pdbx_seq_one_letter_code
_entity_poly.pdbx_strand_id
1 'polypeptide(L)' 'MQDSHIWYACDEHLEYVMDDMIEEFHTAPTLEPLQSPVEHSCKWCKEAAEYQLELEYGIHEQTE' A
#
# COMPACT_ATOMS: atom_id res chain seq x y z
N MET A 1 12.74 14.95 -3.30
CA MET A 1 11.41 14.74 -3.91
C MET A 1 10.76 13.73 -2.99
N GLN A 2 9.63 14.05 -2.38
CA GLN A 2 8.94 13.13 -1.48
C GLN A 2 8.05 12.28 -2.36
N ASP A 3 8.53 11.09 -2.68
CA ASP A 3 7.80 10.10 -3.47
C ASP A 3 6.98 9.27 -2.48
N SER A 4 5.74 9.69 -2.21
CA SER A 4 4.78 8.88 -1.47
C SER A 4 4.24 7.80 -2.40
N HIS A 5 4.41 6.53 -2.02
CA HIS A 5 3.89 5.40 -2.80
C HIS A 5 2.57 4.94 -2.18
N ILE A 6 1.47 5.11 -2.93
CA ILE A 6 0.12 4.72 -2.49
C ILE A 6 -0.40 3.62 -3.40
N TRP A 7 -0.67 2.45 -2.84
CA TRP A 7 -1.26 1.29 -3.51
C TRP A 7 -2.63 0.97 -2.91
N TYR A 8 -3.43 0.20 -3.65
CA TYR A 8 -4.79 -0.15 -3.26
C TYR A 8 -5.03 -1.65 -3.41
N ALA A 9 -5.76 -2.25 -2.48
CA ALA A 9 -6.09 -3.67 -2.50
C ALA A 9 -7.52 -3.94 -2.02
N CYS A 10 -8.13 -5.02 -2.51
CA CYS A 10 -9.36 -5.58 -1.94
C CYS A 10 -9.01 -6.49 -0.76
N ASP A 11 -10.00 -6.85 0.05
CA ASP A 11 -9.81 -7.72 1.23
C ASP A 11 -9.11 -9.04 0.88
N GLU A 12 -9.52 -9.69 -0.21
CA GLU A 12 -8.96 -10.98 -0.63
C GLU A 12 -7.49 -10.91 -1.06
N HIS A 13 -7.06 -9.79 -1.65
CA HIS A 13 -5.70 -9.64 -2.19
C HIS A 13 -4.82 -8.70 -1.36
N LEU A 14 -5.30 -8.25 -0.20
CA LEU A 14 -4.62 -7.30 0.67
C LEU A 14 -3.24 -7.80 1.07
N GLU A 15 -3.16 -9.03 1.57
CA GLU A 15 -1.90 -9.64 2.01
C GLU A 15 -0.89 -9.76 0.87
N TYR A 16 -1.33 -10.17 -0.32
CA TYR A 16 -0.47 -10.29 -1.50
C TYR A 16 0.07 -8.94 -1.97
N VAL A 17 -0.79 -7.92 -2.06
CA VAL A 17 -0.38 -6.58 -2.49
C VAL A 17 0.53 -5.94 -1.44
N MET A 18 0.30 -6.21 -0.15
CA MET A 18 1.14 -5.73 0.94
C MET A 18 2.52 -6.39 0.92
N ASP A 19 2.59 -7.70 0.73
CA ASP A 19 3.86 -8.44 0.64
C ASP A 19 4.70 -7.94 -0.55
N ASP A 20 4.08 -7.78 -1.73
CA ASP A 20 4.72 -7.19 -2.92
C ASP A 20 5.29 -5.79 -2.64
N MET A 21 4.53 -4.95 -1.90
CA MET A 21 4.99 -3.61 -1.54
C MET A 21 6.19 -3.67 -0.56
N ILE A 22 6.18 -4.61 0.38
CA ILE A 22 7.28 -4.83 1.32
C ILE A 22 8.50 -5.39 0.59
N GLU A 23 8.33 -6.29 -0.35
CA GLU A 23 9.43 -6.83 -1.16
C GLU A 23 10.07 -5.73 -2.03
N GLU A 24 9.27 -4.87 -2.64
CA GLU A 24 9.74 -3.80 -3.53
C GLU A 24 10.41 -2.64 -2.77
N PHE A 25 9.89 -2.28 -1.60
CA PHE A 25 10.33 -1.09 -0.85
C PHE A 25 11.03 -1.42 0.46
N HIS A 26 11.19 -2.71 0.80
CA HIS A 26 11.75 -3.21 2.06
C HIS A 26 11.13 -2.58 3.32
N THR A 27 9.90 -2.08 3.20
CA THR A 27 9.23 -1.27 4.23
C THR A 27 7.76 -1.67 4.30
N ALA A 28 7.26 -1.82 5.54
CA ALA A 28 5.85 -2.10 5.76
C ALA A 28 4.99 -0.84 5.47
N PRO A 29 4.02 -0.92 4.54
CA PRO A 29 3.09 0.17 4.31
C PRO A 29 2.11 0.32 5.48
N THR A 30 1.63 1.54 5.66
CA THR A 30 0.48 1.83 6.51
C THR A 30 -0.79 1.41 5.78
N LEU A 31 -1.61 0.61 6.45
CA LEU A 31 -2.87 0.09 5.92
C LEU A 31 -4.04 0.88 6.50
N GLU A 32 -4.83 1.51 5.63
CA GLU A 32 -6.04 2.24 6.00
C GLU A 32 -7.26 1.76 5.22
N PRO A 33 -8.41 1.52 5.87
CA PRO A 33 -9.64 1.18 5.17
C PRO A 33 -10.20 2.38 4.40
N LEU A 34 -10.58 2.15 3.15
CA LEU A 34 -11.21 3.14 2.29
C LEU A 34 -12.67 3.37 2.71
N GLN A 35 -13.08 4.62 2.86
CA GLN A 35 -14.48 4.96 3.12
C GLN A 35 -15.38 4.76 1.90
N SER A 36 -14.81 4.83 0.69
CA SER A 36 -15.50 4.67 -0.59
C SER A 36 -14.72 3.73 -1.52
N PRO A 37 -15.07 2.44 -1.57
CA PRO A 37 -14.32 1.45 -2.36
C PRO A 37 -14.49 1.59 -3.89
N VAL A 38 -15.36 2.50 -4.36
CA VAL A 38 -15.73 2.64 -5.77
C VAL A 38 -14.73 3.49 -6.57
N GLU A 39 -13.92 4.31 -5.89
CA GLU A 39 -12.98 5.22 -6.56
C GLU A 39 -11.60 4.59 -6.83
N HIS A 40 -11.28 3.49 -6.14
CA HIS A 40 -9.97 2.85 -6.22
C HIS A 40 -10.10 1.39 -6.63
N SER A 41 -9.09 0.92 -7.36
CA SER A 41 -9.08 -0.45 -7.88
C SER A 41 -7.88 -1.20 -7.32
N CYS A 42 -8.11 -2.45 -6.91
CA CYS A 42 -7.07 -3.33 -6.42
C CYS A 42 -5.96 -3.44 -7.47
N LYS A 43 -4.70 -3.25 -7.06
CA LYS A 43 -3.56 -3.33 -7.96
C LYS A 43 -3.46 -4.71 -8.64
N TRP A 44 -3.85 -5.76 -7.91
CA TRP A 44 -3.78 -7.17 -8.33
C TRP A 44 -4.94 -7.57 -9.24
N CYS A 45 -6.17 -7.62 -8.74
CA CYS A 45 -7.33 -8.12 -9.49
C CYS A 45 -8.10 -7.05 -10.28
N LYS A 46 -7.78 -5.76 -10.10
CA LYS A 46 -8.49 -4.61 -10.69
C LYS A 46 -9.95 -4.44 -10.24
N GLU A 47 -10.40 -5.19 -9.25
CA GLU A 47 -11.73 -4.99 -8.64
C GLU A 47 -11.73 -3.83 -7.66
N ALA A 48 -12.88 -3.53 -7.05
CA ALA A 48 -13.03 -2.47 -6.06
C ALA A 48 -12.05 -2.68 -4.90
N ALA A 49 -11.21 -1.69 -4.62
CA ALA A 49 -10.31 -1.73 -3.48
C ALA A 49 -11.05 -1.33 -2.21
N GLU A 50 -10.71 -1.98 -1.11
CA GLU A 50 -11.28 -1.71 0.22
C GLU A 50 -10.25 -1.11 1.16
N TYR A 51 -8.96 -1.24 0.81
CA TYR A 51 -7.84 -0.81 1.62
C TYR A 51 -6.84 -0.01 0.79
N GLN A 52 -6.29 1.03 1.41
CA GLN A 52 -5.17 1.83 0.94
C GLN A 52 -3.91 1.40 1.69
N LEU A 53 -2.83 1.19 0.95
CA LEU A 53 -1.49 0.95 1.44
C LEU A 53 -0.64 2.17 1.12
N GLU A 54 -0.20 2.90 2.13
CA GLU A 54 0.63 4.10 1.98
C GLU A 54 2.02 3.85 2.56
N LEU A 55 3.06 4.10 1.77
CA LEU A 55 4.43 4.21 2.26
C LEU A 55 4.77 5.67 2.47
N GLU A 56 4.80 6.07 3.73
CA GLU A 56 5.50 7.26 4.16
C GLU A 56 6.98 6.91 4.33
N TYR A 57 7.82 7.38 3.40
CA TYR A 57 9.28 7.37 3.60
C TYR A 57 9.66 8.40 4.66
N GLY A 58 9.41 8.05 5.93
CA GLY A 58 10.14 8.61 7.04
C GLY A 58 11.59 8.18 6.91
N ILE A 59 12.50 9.14 6.79
CA ILE A 59 13.95 8.93 6.71
C ILE A 59 14.35 7.97 7.84
N HIS A 60 14.55 6.69 7.53
CA HIS A 60 15.23 5.79 8.46
C HIS A 60 16.69 6.25 8.47
N GLU A 61 17.01 7.05 9.49
CA GLU A 61 18.37 7.36 9.89
C GLU A 61 19.11 6.02 10.12
N GLN A 62 19.81 5.53 9.09
CA GLN A 62 20.81 4.50 9.26
C GLN A 62 21.90 5.10 10.14
N THR A 63 21.82 4.79 11.42
CA THR A 63 22.82 5.15 12.42
C THR A 63 23.88 4.05 12.41
N GLU A 64 24.94 4.22 11.62
CA GLU A 64 26.25 3.60 11.90
C GLU A 64 27.42 4.39 11.33
#